data_AF-A0AAW5JKF7-F1
#
_entry.id   AF-A0AAW5JKF7-F1
#
_cell.length_a   1.000
_cell.length_b   1.000
_cell.length_c   1.000
_cell.angle_alpha   90.00
_cell.angle_beta   90.00
_cell.angle_gamma   90.00
#
_symmetry.space_group_name_H-M   'P 1'
#
loop_
_entity.id
_entity.type
_entity.pdbx_description
1 polymer ?
#
loop_
_entity_poly.entity_id
_entity_poly.type
_entity_poly.pdbx_seq_one_letter_code
_entity_poly.pdbx_strand_id
1 'polypeptide(L)'
;MSMFKTLLDIDLKLFDAGAAAGGGAGAAGDGAAVQAGSNGGPDSSRQGNTGGEPQRIVYGRQAGAEGAPEQAPAAGETHTETASTPEERKARFRALIDGEFKDLYSAETQSMLDRRMRKEREKQDALRSSLDAQKPVIDAVMARYGIPDGDMAKLAAAIQADDAMWSGAAEEAGMNVEQFKRFQRLQMENAQLRQAQERREAEGRMRAQLAAWDQEAAGLKNTVEGFDLPTELQNETFKRLLMAQVPIETAYQVAHLDDIKAQTATQAAASREKAVVDNIKAKGQRPQEAGLSSQNGVIVKSDVSQLTDEDMDEIIRRVRAGERISF
;
A
#
# COMPACT_ATOMS: atom_id res chain seq x y z
N MET A 1 -31.71 40.58 32.12
CA MET A 1 -31.08 40.04 30.89
C MET A 1 -30.80 38.56 31.17
N SER A 2 -31.57 37.58 30.68
CA SER A 2 -31.58 37.07 29.29
C SER A 2 -30.14 36.85 28.79
N MET A 3 -29.66 35.69 28.35
CA MET A 3 -30.28 34.52 27.72
C MET A 3 -29.22 33.39 27.55
N PHE A 4 -29.67 32.11 27.62
CA PHE A 4 -29.27 30.94 26.79
C PHE A 4 -27.78 30.47 26.76
N LYS A 5 -27.38 29.22 26.49
CA LYS A 5 -27.93 27.85 26.36
C LYS A 5 -26.72 26.96 25.95
N THR A 6 -26.87 25.64 26.05
CA THR A 6 -26.04 24.55 25.47
C THR A 6 -24.75 24.13 26.20
N LEU A 7 -24.87 23.27 27.23
CA LEU A 7 -24.01 22.10 27.34
C LEU A 7 -24.82 20.92 26.79
N LEU A 8 -24.32 20.23 25.75
CA LEU A 8 -24.90 18.97 25.28
C LEU A 8 -24.48 17.84 26.24
N ASP A 9 -25.47 17.05 26.64
CA ASP A 9 -25.31 15.80 27.38
C ASP A 9 -24.47 14.79 26.59
N ILE A 10 -23.40 14.27 27.21
CA ILE A 10 -22.63 13.14 26.70
C ILE A 10 -23.17 11.88 27.40
N ASP A 11 -23.88 11.05 26.65
CA ASP A 11 -24.43 9.78 27.13
C ASP A 11 -23.30 8.73 27.26
N LEU A 12 -22.95 8.35 28.50
CA LEU A 12 -21.81 7.48 28.84
C LEU A 12 -22.20 6.01 29.09
N LYS A 13 -23.20 5.46 28.39
CA LYS A 13 -23.66 4.06 28.61
C LYS A 13 -23.83 3.22 27.36
N LEU A 14 -22.88 3.28 26.42
CA LEU A 14 -22.86 2.39 25.25
C LEU A 14 -21.80 1.27 25.30
N PHE A 15 -21.02 1.15 26.38
CA PHE A 15 -20.08 0.03 26.54
C PHE A 15 -19.91 -0.34 28.01
N ASP A 16 -20.79 -1.18 28.54
CA ASP A 16 -20.33 -2.21 29.48
C ASP A 16 -21.25 -3.43 29.47
N ALA A 17 -20.62 -4.59 29.49
CA ALA A 17 -21.19 -5.89 29.25
C ALA A 17 -21.46 -6.64 30.55
N GLY A 18 -22.53 -7.45 30.56
CA GLY A 18 -22.60 -8.73 31.26
C GLY A 18 -22.72 -8.72 32.78
N ALA A 19 -23.87 -9.19 33.29
CA ALA A 19 -23.97 -10.39 34.12
C ALA A 19 -25.30 -10.47 34.88
N ALA A 20 -25.87 -11.69 34.89
CA ALA A 20 -26.69 -12.30 35.92
C ALA A 20 -28.00 -11.60 36.36
N ALA A 21 -29.12 -12.27 36.06
CA ALA A 21 -30.05 -12.87 37.04
C ALA A 21 -31.48 -12.87 36.49
N GLY A 22 -32.03 -14.06 36.27
CA GLY A 22 -33.44 -14.25 35.94
C GLY A 22 -33.86 -15.67 36.29
N GLY A 23 -34.26 -15.87 37.56
CA GLY A 23 -34.95 -17.07 38.00
C GLY A 23 -36.46 -16.96 37.76
N GLY A 24 -37.14 -18.11 37.69
CA GLY A 24 -38.60 -18.17 37.72
C GLY A 24 -39.19 -19.36 36.98
N ALA A 25 -39.70 -20.31 37.76
CA ALA A 25 -40.23 -21.62 37.39
C ALA A 25 -41.65 -21.63 36.79
N GLY A 26 -42.02 -22.76 36.15
CA GLY A 26 -43.40 -23.18 35.84
C GLY A 26 -43.47 -24.18 34.67
N ALA A 27 -43.35 -25.49 34.90
CA ALA A 27 -44.43 -26.50 34.98
C ALA A 27 -45.05 -26.90 33.60
N ALA A 28 -44.75 -28.12 33.12
CA ALA A 28 -45.67 -29.28 32.95
C ALA A 28 -46.76 -29.10 31.85
N GLY A 29 -47.06 -30.05 30.94
CA GLY A 29 -46.68 -31.44 30.79
C GLY A 29 -47.32 -32.04 29.51
N ASP A 30 -47.08 -33.34 29.36
CA ASP A 30 -47.60 -34.37 28.45
C ASP A 30 -48.96 -34.21 27.72
N GLY A 31 -49.09 -34.94 26.61
CA GLY A 31 -50.37 -35.60 26.28
C GLY A 31 -50.92 -35.51 24.85
N ALA A 32 -50.42 -36.38 23.97
CA ALA A 32 -51.13 -37.26 23.01
C ALA A 32 -52.49 -36.90 22.33
N ALA A 33 -52.50 -37.14 21.00
CA ALA A 33 -53.55 -37.75 20.13
C ALA A 33 -54.76 -36.85 19.75
N VAL A 34 -55.35 -36.84 18.53
CA VAL A 34 -55.81 -37.89 17.59
C VAL A 34 -56.16 -37.23 16.22
N GLN A 35 -55.79 -37.86 15.08
CA GLN A 35 -56.53 -38.12 13.79
C GLN A 35 -57.44 -37.02 13.17
N ALA A 36 -57.63 -36.83 11.84
CA ALA A 36 -57.60 -37.73 10.69
C ALA A 36 -57.68 -36.94 9.36
N GLY A 37 -57.23 -37.56 8.26
CA GLY A 37 -57.49 -37.17 6.86
C GLY A 37 -56.26 -37.37 5.95
N SER A 38 -55.88 -38.62 5.60
CA SER A 38 -56.08 -39.31 4.29
C SER A 38 -55.45 -38.60 3.09
N ASN A 39 -54.67 -39.16 2.16
CA ASN A 39 -54.14 -40.46 1.73
C ASN A 39 -53.04 -40.06 0.70
N GLY A 40 -51.95 -40.75 0.39
CA GLY A 40 -51.37 -42.03 0.78
C GLY A 40 -50.04 -42.19 0.02
N GLY A 41 -49.03 -42.79 0.65
CA GLY A 41 -47.89 -43.42 -0.04
C GLY A 41 -48.20 -44.88 -0.38
N PRO A 42 -47.23 -45.80 -0.57
CA PRO A 42 -45.79 -45.61 -0.40
C PRO A 42 -44.88 -46.45 -1.36
N ASP A 43 -43.56 -46.29 -1.16
CA ASP A 43 -42.51 -47.34 -1.17
C ASP A 43 -42.06 -48.05 -2.48
N SER A 44 -40.79 -47.86 -2.88
CA SER A 44 -39.70 -48.79 -2.50
C SER A 44 -38.45 -48.74 -3.42
N SER A 45 -37.32 -48.43 -2.77
CA SER A 45 -35.96 -48.99 -2.92
C SER A 45 -35.24 -49.07 -4.28
N ARG A 46 -34.07 -48.40 -4.40
CA ARG A 46 -32.73 -49.05 -4.25
C ARG A 46 -31.54 -48.08 -4.43
N GLN A 47 -30.95 -47.79 -3.28
CA GLN A 47 -29.54 -47.59 -2.89
C GLN A 47 -28.39 -47.62 -3.93
N GLY A 48 -27.60 -46.53 -3.93
CA GLY A 48 -26.14 -46.54 -3.68
C GLY A 48 -25.18 -46.53 -4.89
N ASN A 49 -24.47 -45.42 -5.14
CA ASN A 49 -23.08 -45.21 -4.68
C ASN A 49 -22.50 -43.85 -5.18
N THR A 50 -21.51 -43.39 -4.42
CA THR A 50 -20.75 -42.14 -4.32
C THR A 50 -20.00 -41.59 -5.55
N GLY A 51 -19.87 -40.25 -5.59
CA GLY A 51 -18.58 -39.55 -5.73
C GLY A 51 -18.22 -38.94 -7.10
N GLY A 52 -17.94 -37.63 -7.12
CA GLY A 52 -17.11 -36.99 -8.16
C GLY A 52 -17.67 -35.70 -8.77
N GLU A 53 -17.00 -34.59 -8.49
CA GLU A 53 -17.17 -33.24 -9.04
C GLU A 53 -16.72 -33.09 -10.53
N PRO A 54 -16.89 -31.93 -11.19
CA PRO A 54 -17.52 -31.83 -12.52
C PRO A 54 -16.61 -31.82 -13.76
N GLN A 55 -17.32 -31.98 -14.88
CA GLN A 55 -17.02 -31.78 -16.31
C GLN A 55 -15.74 -31.01 -16.70
N ARG A 56 -14.89 -31.66 -17.50
CA ARG A 56 -13.84 -31.04 -18.31
C ARG A 56 -14.14 -31.31 -19.79
N ILE A 57 -14.73 -30.32 -20.47
CA ILE A 57 -14.91 -30.35 -21.93
C ILE A 57 -13.80 -29.52 -22.57
N VAL A 58 -13.09 -30.15 -23.50
CA VAL A 58 -11.97 -29.64 -24.28
C VAL A 58 -12.48 -29.20 -25.66
N TYR A 59 -11.99 -28.08 -26.18
CA TYR A 59 -12.06 -27.73 -27.60
C TYR A 59 -10.69 -27.33 -28.13
N GLY A 60 -10.22 -28.06 -29.17
CA GLY A 60 -8.98 -27.80 -29.91
C GLY A 60 -8.61 -28.98 -30.82
N ARG A 61 -8.54 -28.74 -32.13
CA ARG A 61 -8.40 -29.71 -33.22
C ARG A 61 -7.14 -30.59 -33.10
N GLN A 62 -7.34 -31.90 -33.15
CA GLN A 62 -6.31 -32.87 -33.56
C GLN A 62 -6.08 -32.73 -35.07
N ALA A 63 -4.85 -32.43 -35.46
CA ALA A 63 -4.29 -32.82 -36.75
C ALA A 63 -3.04 -33.63 -36.42
N GLY A 64 -3.10 -34.93 -36.74
CA GLY A 64 -1.98 -35.85 -36.61
C GLY A 64 -1.20 -35.99 -37.91
N ALA A 65 -0.09 -36.70 -37.75
CA ALA A 65 0.86 -37.26 -38.71
C ALA A 65 2.06 -36.36 -39.05
N GLU A 66 3.31 -36.81 -38.96
CA GLU A 66 3.94 -38.08 -38.59
C GLU A 66 5.45 -37.79 -38.48
N GLY A 67 6.16 -38.42 -37.54
CA GLY A 67 7.63 -38.32 -37.46
C GLY A 67 8.18 -38.67 -36.07
N ALA A 68 8.80 -39.84 -35.97
CA ALA A 68 9.42 -40.40 -34.77
C ALA A 68 10.57 -39.51 -34.20
N PRO A 69 10.93 -39.67 -32.92
CA PRO A 69 11.73 -38.69 -32.18
C PRO A 69 13.23 -38.94 -32.34
N GLU A 70 13.98 -37.89 -32.68
CA GLU A 70 15.43 -37.87 -32.51
C GLU A 70 15.82 -36.70 -31.59
N GLN A 71 16.06 -37.08 -30.33
CA GLN A 71 16.90 -36.46 -29.31
C GLN A 71 17.16 -34.94 -29.41
N ALA A 72 16.44 -34.17 -28.58
CA ALA A 72 16.98 -32.97 -27.95
C ALA A 72 17.31 -33.30 -26.49
N PRO A 73 18.51 -33.00 -25.98
CA PRO A 73 18.85 -33.32 -24.60
C PRO A 73 18.09 -32.39 -23.66
N ALA A 74 17.22 -32.98 -22.85
CA ALA A 74 16.75 -32.38 -21.62
C ALA A 74 17.78 -32.66 -20.52
N ALA A 75 18.52 -31.63 -20.15
CA ALA A 75 19.07 -31.43 -18.81
C ALA A 75 19.05 -29.90 -18.64
N GLY A 76 18.20 -29.32 -17.80
CA GLY A 76 18.18 -29.65 -16.39
C GLY A 76 19.44 -29.13 -15.70
N GLU A 77 19.95 -27.94 -16.07
CA GLU A 77 20.88 -27.21 -15.21
C GLU A 77 20.10 -26.65 -14.02
N THR A 78 19.83 -27.57 -13.11
CA THR A 78 19.87 -27.28 -11.69
C THR A 78 21.21 -26.60 -11.41
N HIS A 79 21.17 -25.30 -11.11
CA HIS A 79 22.27 -24.69 -10.37
C HIS A 79 22.31 -25.39 -9.01
N THR A 80 23.06 -26.48 -8.94
CA THR A 80 23.48 -27.06 -7.67
C THR A 80 24.31 -26.01 -6.97
N GLU A 81 23.72 -25.39 -5.96
CA GLU A 81 24.44 -24.70 -4.91
C GLU A 81 25.50 -25.65 -4.37
N THR A 82 26.74 -25.47 -4.82
CA THR A 82 27.87 -25.98 -4.08
C THR A 82 27.81 -25.26 -2.74
N ALA A 83 27.64 -26.02 -1.66
CA ALA A 83 27.94 -25.62 -0.30
C ALA A 83 29.45 -25.31 -0.21
N SER A 84 29.88 -24.26 -0.90
CA SER A 84 31.23 -23.76 -0.88
C SER A 84 31.35 -22.93 0.39
N THR A 85 32.34 -23.30 1.18
CA THR A 85 32.64 -22.60 2.43
C THR A 85 32.79 -21.10 2.15
N PRO A 86 32.48 -20.21 3.12
CA PRO A 86 32.55 -18.76 2.92
C PRO A 86 33.88 -18.28 2.35
N GLU A 87 34.97 -19.02 2.62
CA GLU A 87 36.31 -18.76 2.13
C GLU A 87 36.49 -19.13 0.65
N GLU A 88 36.00 -20.30 0.22
CA GLU A 88 36.02 -20.69 -1.19
C GLU A 88 35.21 -19.72 -2.06
N ARG A 89 34.10 -19.18 -1.52
CA ARG A 89 33.32 -18.15 -2.22
C ARG A 89 34.06 -16.81 -2.33
N LYS A 90 34.88 -16.44 -1.34
CA LYS A 90 35.72 -15.24 -1.40
C LYS A 90 36.91 -15.44 -2.34
N ALA A 91 37.48 -16.64 -2.37
CA ALA A 91 38.59 -16.98 -3.25
C ALA A 91 38.19 -16.92 -4.73
N ARG A 92 37.05 -17.52 -5.10
CA ARG A 92 36.50 -17.42 -6.47
C ARG A 92 36.12 -15.98 -6.85
N PHE A 93 35.62 -15.19 -5.91
CA PHE A 93 35.28 -13.78 -6.14
C PHE A 93 36.53 -12.93 -6.40
N ARG A 94 37.59 -13.12 -5.61
CA ARG A 94 38.88 -12.46 -5.86
C ARG A 94 39.48 -12.90 -7.19
N ALA A 95 39.43 -14.19 -7.54
CA ALA A 95 39.93 -14.67 -8.82
C ALA A 95 39.20 -14.01 -10.02
N LEU A 96 37.89 -13.78 -9.90
CA LEU A 96 37.11 -13.06 -10.91
C LEU A 96 37.47 -11.57 -10.99
N ILE A 97 37.67 -10.91 -9.84
CA ILE A 97 38.06 -9.50 -9.75
C ILE A 97 39.48 -9.29 -10.26
N ASP A 98 40.45 -10.11 -9.83
CA ASP A 98 41.86 -9.92 -10.15
C ASP A 98 42.17 -10.26 -11.63
N GLY A 99 41.27 -10.99 -12.30
CA GLY A 99 41.33 -11.29 -13.73
C GLY A 99 40.65 -10.23 -14.59
N GLU A 100 39.44 -10.53 -15.08
CA GLU A 100 38.76 -9.72 -16.10
C GLU A 100 38.17 -8.41 -15.58
N PHE A 101 37.83 -8.33 -14.28
CA PHE A 101 37.08 -7.20 -13.72
C PHE A 101 37.93 -6.22 -12.90
N LYS A 102 39.26 -6.34 -12.91
CA LYS A 102 40.15 -5.59 -12.00
C LYS A 102 40.01 -4.08 -12.18
N ASP A 103 40.01 -3.65 -13.44
CA ASP A 103 39.96 -2.23 -13.80
C ASP A 103 38.60 -1.63 -13.44
N LEU A 104 37.51 -2.33 -13.78
CA LEU A 104 36.15 -1.92 -13.44
C LEU A 104 35.91 -1.89 -11.93
N TYR A 105 36.39 -2.90 -11.20
CA TYR A 105 36.30 -2.96 -9.75
C TYR A 105 37.12 -1.85 -9.09
N SER A 106 38.33 -1.56 -9.59
CA SER A 106 39.16 -0.46 -9.09
C SER A 106 38.53 0.91 -9.35
N ALA A 107 37.91 1.12 -10.51
CA ALA A 107 37.21 2.36 -10.84
C ALA A 107 35.95 2.56 -9.98
N GLU A 108 35.15 1.51 -9.81
CA GLU A 108 33.96 1.53 -8.96
C GLU A 108 34.33 1.83 -7.50
N THR A 109 35.35 1.15 -6.97
CA THR A 109 35.82 1.35 -5.58
C THR A 109 36.43 2.73 -5.36
N GLN A 110 37.20 3.26 -6.31
CA GLN A 110 37.69 4.64 -6.29
C GLN A 110 36.53 5.63 -6.30
N SER A 111 35.52 5.44 -7.17
CA SER A 111 34.37 6.34 -7.21
C SER A 111 33.54 6.32 -5.91
N MET A 112 33.42 5.15 -5.27
CA MET A 112 32.77 5.03 -3.96
C MET A 112 33.60 5.71 -2.87
N LEU A 113 34.92 5.55 -2.90
CA LEU A 113 35.83 6.20 -1.95
C LEU A 113 35.78 7.72 -2.11
N ASP A 114 35.81 8.24 -3.33
CA ASP A 114 35.72 9.67 -3.62
C ASP A 114 34.38 10.26 -3.19
N ARG A 115 33.26 9.58 -3.42
CA ARG A 115 31.94 10.00 -2.91
C ARG A 115 31.91 10.05 -1.38
N ARG A 116 32.49 9.05 -0.70
CA ARG A 116 32.57 9.03 0.77
C ARG A 116 33.49 10.13 1.29
N MET A 117 34.67 10.29 0.70
CA MET A 117 35.62 11.34 1.04
C MET A 117 35.04 12.73 0.82
N ARG A 118 34.29 12.94 -0.26
CA ARG A 118 33.58 14.20 -0.51
C ARG A 118 32.52 14.46 0.56
N LYS A 119 31.68 13.48 0.89
CA LYS A 119 30.70 13.62 1.98
C LYS A 119 31.36 13.89 3.33
N GLU A 120 32.50 13.27 3.61
CA GLU A 120 33.24 13.49 4.86
C GLU A 120 33.88 14.88 4.89
N ARG A 121 34.45 15.34 3.77
CA ARG A 121 34.95 16.71 3.61
C ARG A 121 33.83 17.73 3.77
N GLU A 122 32.67 17.52 3.15
CA GLU A 122 31.50 18.40 3.30
C GLU A 122 31.06 18.50 4.77
N LYS A 123 31.03 17.38 5.51
CA LYS A 123 30.77 17.40 6.96
C LYS A 123 31.86 18.14 7.74
N GLN A 124 33.13 17.91 7.40
CA GLN A 124 34.25 18.56 8.05
C GLN A 124 34.26 20.07 7.80
N ASP A 125 33.95 20.50 6.57
CA ASP A 125 33.86 21.89 6.17
C ASP A 125 32.62 22.57 6.78
N ALA A 126 31.49 21.85 6.90
CA ALA A 126 30.32 22.34 7.63
C ALA A 126 30.62 22.53 9.13
N LEU A 127 31.34 21.59 9.75
CA LEU A 127 31.79 21.71 11.13
C LEU A 127 32.76 22.89 11.30
N ARG A 128 33.74 23.03 10.40
CA ARG A 128 34.67 24.17 10.37
C ARG A 128 33.94 25.49 10.22
N SER A 129 33.01 25.58 9.26
CA SER A 129 32.20 26.78 9.04
C SER A 129 31.36 27.13 10.26
N SER A 130 30.80 26.13 10.96
CA SER A 130 30.08 26.33 12.21
C SER A 130 30.98 26.87 13.33
N LEU A 131 32.22 26.38 13.42
CA LEU A 131 33.21 26.89 14.36
C LEU A 131 33.69 28.30 13.98
N ASP A 132 33.88 28.57 12.69
CA ASP A 132 34.27 29.89 12.17
C ASP A 132 33.17 30.93 12.39
N ALA A 133 31.91 30.55 12.25
CA ALA A 133 30.77 31.41 12.58
C ALA A 133 30.72 31.77 14.08
N GLN A 134 31.23 30.89 14.95
CA GLN A 134 31.30 31.13 16.40
C GLN A 134 32.57 31.88 16.83
N LYS A 135 33.65 31.87 16.03
CA LYS A 135 34.90 32.58 16.32
C LYS A 135 34.72 34.02 16.83
N PRO A 136 33.94 34.92 16.19
CA PRO A 136 33.84 36.30 16.68
C PRO A 136 33.23 36.42 18.09
N VAL A 137 32.32 35.51 18.44
CA VAL A 137 31.75 35.45 19.81
C VAL A 137 32.82 34.97 20.78
N ILE A 138 33.57 33.94 20.42
CA ILE A 138 34.62 33.39 21.27
C ILE A 138 35.75 34.42 21.45
N ASP A 139 36.18 35.09 20.38
CA ASP A 139 37.22 36.13 20.40
C ASP A 139 36.81 37.31 21.28
N ALA A 140 35.54 37.74 21.23
CA ALA A 140 35.03 38.79 22.11
C ALA A 140 35.09 38.40 23.60
N VAL A 141 34.76 37.14 23.92
CA VAL A 141 34.83 36.63 25.30
C VAL A 141 36.29 36.46 25.72
N MET A 142 37.16 35.95 24.85
CA MET A 142 38.60 35.82 25.11
C MET A 142 39.28 37.17 25.35
N ALA A 143 38.92 38.21 24.59
CA ALA A 143 39.40 39.57 24.80
C ALA A 143 38.97 40.13 26.16
N ARG A 144 37.74 39.82 26.62
CA ARG A 144 37.24 40.22 27.94
C ARG A 144 38.00 39.55 29.09
N TYR A 145 38.39 38.29 28.93
CA TYR A 145 39.17 37.54 29.94
C TYR A 145 40.70 37.67 29.78
N GLY A 146 41.18 38.41 28.78
CA GLY A 146 42.61 38.61 28.55
C GLY A 146 43.36 37.34 28.15
N ILE A 147 42.72 36.43 27.42
CA ILE A 147 43.30 35.15 26.96
C ILE A 147 43.62 35.27 25.46
N PRO A 148 44.87 35.62 25.08
CA PRO A 148 45.25 35.78 23.66
C PRO A 148 45.55 34.44 22.97
N ASP A 149 45.70 33.35 23.72
CA ASP A 149 46.21 32.06 23.20
C ASP A 149 45.17 31.24 22.41
N GLY A 150 43.91 31.69 22.32
CA GLY A 150 42.85 30.89 21.69
C GLY A 150 42.46 29.63 22.50
N ASP A 151 42.92 29.53 23.75
CA ASP A 151 42.76 28.34 24.58
C ASP A 151 41.37 28.29 25.21
N MET A 152 40.51 27.45 24.63
CA MET A 152 39.13 27.24 25.09
C MET A 152 39.05 26.65 26.50
N ALA A 153 40.06 25.90 26.95
CA ALA A 153 40.07 25.31 28.29
C ALA A 153 40.36 26.39 29.34
N LYS A 154 41.32 27.30 29.07
CA LYS A 154 41.56 28.47 29.92
C LYS A 154 40.36 29.40 29.94
N LEU A 155 39.71 29.62 28.80
CA LEU A 155 38.48 30.41 28.71
C LEU A 155 37.36 29.82 29.56
N ALA A 156 37.13 28.51 29.44
CA ALA A 156 36.13 27.81 30.25
C ALA A 156 36.45 27.88 31.75
N ALA A 157 37.71 27.75 32.14
CA ALA A 157 38.13 27.88 33.54
C ALA A 157 37.96 29.31 34.08
N ALA A 158 38.33 30.33 33.29
CA ALA A 158 38.15 31.73 33.65
C ALA A 158 36.67 32.11 33.81
N ILE A 159 35.81 31.66 32.89
CA ILE A 159 34.35 31.84 32.99
C ILE A 159 33.79 31.14 34.24
N GLN A 160 34.31 29.97 34.59
CA GLN A 160 33.87 29.23 35.78
C GLN A 160 34.36 29.87 37.09
N ALA A 161 35.54 30.49 37.09
CA ALA A 161 36.12 31.17 38.24
C ALA A 161 35.54 32.58 38.46
N ASP A 162 34.94 33.18 37.44
CA ASP A 162 34.33 34.51 37.53
C ASP A 162 33.07 34.49 38.41
N ASP A 163 33.22 34.83 39.70
CA ASP A 163 32.11 34.90 40.66
C ASP A 163 31.15 36.07 40.39
N ALA A 164 31.63 37.14 39.75
CA ALA A 164 30.84 38.34 39.48
C ALA A 164 29.74 38.09 38.42
N MET A 165 29.94 37.12 37.53
CA MET A 165 28.92 36.68 36.57
C MET A 165 27.71 36.01 37.25
N TRP A 166 27.93 35.36 38.39
CA TRP A 166 26.92 34.51 39.03
C TRP A 166 26.38 35.09 40.33
N SER A 167 27.00 36.14 40.88
CA SER A 167 26.58 36.74 42.16
C SER A 167 25.15 37.26 42.13
N GLY A 168 24.76 38.00 41.09
CA GLY A 168 23.39 38.52 40.96
C GLY A 168 22.33 37.43 40.82
N ALA A 169 22.60 36.40 40.00
CA ALA A 169 21.69 35.28 39.82
C ALA A 169 21.61 34.37 41.07
N ALA A 170 22.72 34.23 41.81
CA ALA A 170 22.76 33.50 43.05
C ALA A 170 21.98 34.22 44.17
N GLU A 171 22.12 35.54 44.27
CA GLU A 171 21.36 36.38 45.20
C GLU A 171 19.85 36.34 44.89
N GLU A 172 19.46 36.45 43.63
CA GLU A 172 18.06 36.31 43.19
C GLU A 172 17.49 34.92 43.52
N ALA A 173 18.29 33.87 43.37
CA ALA A 173 17.90 32.51 43.71
C ALA A 173 18.01 32.19 45.22
N GLY A 174 18.46 33.14 46.05
CA GLY A 174 18.64 32.97 47.49
C GLY A 174 19.69 31.92 47.88
N MET A 175 20.65 31.65 47.00
CA MET A 175 21.71 30.64 47.19
C MET A 175 23.10 31.30 47.21
N ASN A 176 24.08 30.63 47.84
CA ASN A 176 25.48 31.07 47.69
C ASN A 176 25.97 30.86 46.23
N VAL A 177 26.92 31.68 45.77
CA VAL A 177 27.49 31.63 44.41
C VAL A 177 28.01 30.22 44.06
N GLU A 178 28.71 29.55 44.97
CA GLU A 178 29.20 28.19 44.75
C GLU A 178 28.05 27.16 44.62
N GLN A 179 27.00 27.32 45.43
CA GLN A 179 25.82 26.45 45.37
C GLN A 179 25.06 26.65 44.05
N PHE A 180 24.93 27.90 43.62
CA PHE A 180 24.33 28.26 42.33
C PHE A 180 25.12 27.68 41.15
N LYS A 181 26.46 27.81 41.15
CA LYS A 181 27.34 27.19 40.13
C LYS A 181 27.16 25.68 40.05
N ARG A 182 27.08 24.99 41.20
CA ARG A 182 26.83 23.54 41.25
C ARG A 182 25.44 23.17 40.72
N PHE A 183 24.42 23.96 41.07
CA PHE A 183 23.07 23.79 40.56
C PHE A 183 23.01 23.96 39.04
N GLN A 184 23.65 25.01 38.50
CA GLN A 184 23.72 25.25 37.06
C GLN A 184 24.41 24.11 36.32
N ARG A 185 25.51 23.57 36.88
CA ARG A 185 26.20 22.40 36.32
C ARG A 185 25.29 21.18 36.28
N LEU A 186 24.57 20.91 37.37
CA LEU A 186 23.62 19.79 37.44
C LEU A 186 22.45 19.98 36.46
N GLN A 187 21.94 21.20 36.28
CA GLN A 187 20.91 21.47 35.27
C GLN A 187 21.42 21.20 33.85
N MET A 188 22.62 21.67 33.52
CA MET A 188 23.22 21.45 32.20
C MET A 188 23.48 19.97 31.95
N GLU A 189 24.01 19.24 32.92
CA GLU A 189 24.23 17.80 32.84
C GLU A 189 22.89 17.05 32.67
N ASN A 190 21.85 17.42 33.43
CA ASN A 190 20.53 16.81 33.31
C ASN A 190 19.89 17.10 31.95
N ALA A 191 20.01 18.33 31.45
CA ALA A 191 19.52 18.72 30.12
C ALA A 191 20.26 17.94 29.02
N GLN A 192 21.58 17.78 29.11
CA GLN A 192 22.35 16.97 28.19
C GLN A 192 21.96 15.50 28.23
N LEU A 193 21.77 14.94 29.44
CA LEU A 193 21.31 13.56 29.63
C LEU A 193 19.91 13.35 29.04
N ARG A 194 18.97 14.27 29.28
CA ARG A 194 17.63 14.24 28.71
C ARG A 194 17.67 14.31 27.18
N GLN A 195 18.42 15.26 26.62
CA GLN A 195 18.58 15.38 25.18
C GLN A 195 19.26 14.15 24.56
N ALA A 196 20.19 13.51 25.27
CA ALA A 196 20.81 12.26 24.83
C ALA A 196 19.82 11.08 24.87
N GLN A 197 18.98 10.99 25.90
CA GLN A 197 17.91 9.99 26.00
C GLN A 197 16.87 10.20 24.89
N GLU A 198 16.36 11.42 24.71
CA GLU A 198 15.41 11.76 23.65
C GLU A 198 15.97 11.43 22.26
N ARG A 199 17.26 11.75 22.00
CA ARG A 199 17.92 11.37 20.75
C ARG A 199 17.98 9.86 20.56
N ARG A 200 18.37 9.10 21.59
CA ARG A 200 18.41 7.63 21.53
C ARG A 200 17.03 7.03 21.32
N GLU A 201 16.01 7.56 21.99
CA GLU A 201 14.63 7.12 21.81
C GLU A 201 14.11 7.45 20.41
N ALA A 202 14.36 8.66 19.91
CA ALA A 202 13.99 9.06 18.56
C ALA A 202 14.68 8.19 17.50
N GLU A 203 16.00 7.95 17.65
CA GLU A 203 16.75 7.03 16.80
C GLU A 203 16.20 5.60 16.87
N GLY A 204 15.84 5.13 18.07
CA GLY A 204 15.22 3.82 18.28
C GLY A 204 13.87 3.68 17.60
N ARG A 205 12.98 4.67 17.77
CA ARG A 205 11.66 4.73 17.12
C ARG A 205 11.80 4.77 15.60
N MET A 206 12.71 5.59 15.08
CA MET A 206 12.99 5.67 13.64
C MET A 206 13.50 4.34 13.10
N ARG A 207 14.43 3.67 13.80
CA ARG A 207 14.92 2.34 13.39
C ARG A 207 13.83 1.29 13.40
N ALA A 208 12.98 1.25 14.43
CA ALA A 208 11.86 0.33 14.50
C ALA A 208 10.86 0.59 13.36
N GLN A 209 10.60 1.86 13.03
CA GLN A 209 9.73 2.23 11.93
C GLN A 209 10.29 1.79 10.57
N LEU A 210 11.58 2.02 10.33
CA LEU A 210 12.25 1.56 9.11
C LEU A 210 12.18 0.03 8.98
N ALA A 211 12.41 -0.70 10.07
CA ALA A 211 12.30 -2.16 10.07
C ALA A 211 10.87 -2.64 9.79
N ALA A 212 9.85 -1.97 10.34
CA ALA A 212 8.45 -2.28 10.04
C ALA A 212 8.12 -2.03 8.56
N TRP A 213 8.58 -0.92 8.01
CA TRP A 213 8.45 -0.62 6.58
C TRP A 213 9.15 -1.65 5.70
N ASP A 214 10.36 -2.09 6.05
CA ASP A 214 11.05 -3.14 5.30
C ASP A 214 10.26 -4.46 5.30
N GLN A 215 9.62 -4.82 6.42
CA GLN A 215 8.77 -6.01 6.52
C GLN A 215 7.49 -5.90 5.69
N GLU A 216 6.77 -4.78 5.80
CA GLU A 216 5.57 -4.52 5.01
C GLU A 216 5.87 -4.48 3.50
N ALA A 217 6.99 -3.85 3.11
CA ALA A 217 7.44 -3.80 1.73
C ALA A 217 7.77 -5.19 1.19
N ALA A 218 8.42 -6.05 1.98
CA ALA A 218 8.69 -7.44 1.60
C ALA A 218 7.40 -8.25 1.42
N GLY A 219 6.38 -8.01 2.25
CA GLY A 219 5.05 -8.60 2.11
C GLY A 219 4.36 -8.14 0.82
N LEU A 220 4.32 -6.84 0.56
CA LEU A 220 3.68 -6.25 -0.62
C LEU A 220 4.34 -6.71 -1.92
N LYS A 221 5.66 -6.87 -1.94
CA LYS A 221 6.42 -7.37 -3.09
C LYS A 221 5.97 -8.78 -3.55
N ASN A 222 5.43 -9.60 -2.65
CA ASN A 222 4.90 -10.92 -3.01
C ASN A 222 3.51 -10.83 -3.67
N THR A 223 2.73 -9.80 -3.36
CA THR A 223 1.36 -9.62 -3.86
C THR A 223 1.33 -8.77 -5.13
N VAL A 224 2.20 -7.76 -5.21
CA VAL A 224 2.30 -6.82 -6.32
C VAL A 224 3.61 -7.07 -7.07
N GLU A 225 3.49 -7.64 -8.26
CA GLU A 225 4.62 -7.86 -9.16
C GLU A 225 5.20 -6.50 -9.62
N GLY A 226 6.51 -6.32 -9.46
CA GLY A 226 7.20 -5.08 -9.84
C GLY A 226 7.28 -3.99 -8.76
N PHE A 227 6.73 -4.22 -7.55
CA PHE A 227 6.85 -3.26 -6.44
C PHE A 227 8.30 -3.14 -5.93
N ASP A 228 8.78 -1.89 -5.82
CA ASP A 228 10.10 -1.55 -5.29
C ASP A 228 10.04 -0.28 -4.41
N LEU A 229 10.29 -0.43 -3.11
CA LEU A 229 10.17 0.65 -2.12
C LEU A 229 11.05 1.89 -2.43
N PRO A 230 12.33 1.77 -2.81
CA PRO A 230 13.17 2.90 -3.22
C PRO A 230 12.61 3.69 -4.40
N THR A 231 11.97 3.01 -5.35
CA THR A 231 11.34 3.63 -6.51
C THR A 231 10.06 4.36 -6.11
N GLU A 232 9.21 3.74 -5.29
CA GLU A 232 7.96 4.35 -4.80
C GLU A 232 8.20 5.52 -3.84
N LEU A 233 9.31 5.53 -3.10
CA LEU A 233 9.73 6.66 -2.28
C LEU A 233 10.02 7.94 -3.09
N GLN A 234 10.21 7.84 -4.41
CA GLN A 234 10.34 9.00 -5.29
C GLN A 234 8.98 9.65 -5.58
N ASN A 235 7.87 8.93 -5.39
CA ASN A 235 6.53 9.48 -5.51
C ASN A 235 6.17 10.26 -4.24
N GLU A 236 6.01 11.58 -4.37
CA GLU A 236 5.71 12.48 -3.24
C GLU A 236 4.39 12.12 -2.54
N THR A 237 3.40 11.59 -3.26
CA THR A 237 2.13 11.16 -2.67
C THR A 237 2.32 9.95 -1.76
N PHE A 238 3.05 8.94 -2.24
CA PHE A 238 3.38 7.74 -1.48
C PHE A 238 4.22 8.08 -0.24
N LYS A 239 5.26 8.89 -0.41
CA LYS A 239 6.13 9.37 0.68
C LYS A 239 5.36 10.14 1.74
N ARG A 240 4.43 11.02 1.35
CA ARG A 240 3.59 11.76 2.30
C ARG A 240 2.68 10.84 3.12
N LEU A 241 2.11 9.82 2.49
CA LEU A 241 1.28 8.82 3.18
C LEU A 241 2.13 7.98 4.15
N LEU A 242 3.32 7.56 3.73
CA LEU A 242 4.26 6.84 4.57
C LEU A 242 4.70 7.66 5.79
N MET A 243 5.01 8.95 5.60
CA MET A 243 5.33 9.89 6.69
C MET A 243 4.13 10.17 7.62
N ALA A 244 2.91 10.03 7.13
CA ALA A 244 1.68 10.10 7.92
C ALA A 244 1.37 8.77 8.66
N GLN A 245 2.32 7.82 8.69
CA GLN A 245 2.20 6.52 9.34
C GLN A 245 1.13 5.61 8.71
N VAL A 246 0.81 5.82 7.43
CA VAL A 246 -0.07 4.92 6.67
C VAL A 246 0.71 3.66 6.28
N PRO A 247 0.13 2.46 6.44
CA PRO A 247 0.77 1.21 6.00
C PRO A 247 1.16 1.24 4.52
N ILE A 248 2.25 0.58 4.15
CA ILE A 248 2.82 0.62 2.79
C ILE A 248 1.84 0.13 1.74
N GLU A 249 1.07 -0.91 2.05
CA GLU A 249 0.07 -1.46 1.14
C GLU A 249 -1.01 -0.42 0.80
N THR A 250 -1.57 0.25 1.80
CA THR A 250 -2.59 1.29 1.59
C THR A 250 -1.99 2.51 0.89
N ALA A 251 -0.78 2.90 1.25
CA ALA A 251 -0.08 4.01 0.62
C ALA A 251 0.13 3.74 -0.89
N TYR A 252 0.53 2.51 -1.25
CA TYR A 252 0.71 2.10 -2.64
C TYR A 252 -0.62 2.12 -3.41
N GLN A 253 -1.67 1.54 -2.85
CA GLN A 253 -2.99 1.51 -3.48
C GLN A 253 -3.54 2.92 -3.75
N VAL A 254 -3.36 3.85 -2.82
CA VAL A 254 -3.82 5.25 -2.98
C VAL A 254 -2.96 6.00 -3.99
N ALA A 255 -1.64 5.79 -3.98
CA ALA A 255 -0.74 6.44 -4.92
C ALA A 255 -0.99 6.02 -6.38
N HIS A 256 -1.34 4.76 -6.60
CA HIS A 256 -1.57 4.17 -7.93
C HIS A 256 -3.06 4.01 -8.27
N LEU A 257 -3.97 4.57 -7.47
CA LEU A 257 -5.40 4.38 -7.65
C LEU A 257 -5.90 4.87 -9.02
N ASP A 258 -5.38 6.00 -9.48
CA ASP A 258 -5.78 6.61 -10.75
C ASP A 258 -5.26 5.82 -11.95
N ASP A 259 -4.05 5.25 -11.84
CA ASP A 259 -3.47 4.38 -12.87
C ASP A 259 -4.25 3.05 -12.96
N ILE A 260 -4.61 2.46 -11.81
CA ILE A 260 -5.45 1.25 -11.76
C ILE A 260 -6.83 1.52 -12.38
N LYS A 261 -7.44 2.68 -12.10
CA LYS A 261 -8.72 3.08 -12.72
C LYS A 261 -8.59 3.28 -14.23
N ALA A 262 -7.51 3.90 -14.69
CA ALA A 262 -7.26 4.08 -16.13
C ALA A 262 -7.04 2.72 -16.83
N GLN A 263 -6.27 1.81 -16.23
CA GLN A 263 -6.03 0.48 -16.78
C GLN A 263 -7.31 -0.38 -16.82
N THR A 264 -8.13 -0.33 -15.77
CA THR A 264 -9.41 -1.04 -15.77
C THR A 264 -10.40 -0.46 -16.78
N ALA A 265 -10.44 0.86 -16.95
CA ALA A 265 -11.25 1.51 -17.98
C ALA A 265 -10.82 1.10 -19.41
N THR A 266 -9.51 1.04 -19.68
CA THR A 266 -8.99 0.62 -20.99
C THR A 266 -9.23 -0.87 -21.26
N GLN A 267 -9.08 -1.75 -20.26
CA GLN A 267 -9.45 -3.17 -20.40
C GLN A 267 -10.95 -3.36 -20.61
N ALA A 268 -11.79 -2.57 -19.92
CA ALA A 268 -13.23 -2.57 -20.14
C ALA A 268 -13.60 -2.09 -21.56
N ALA A 269 -12.91 -1.08 -22.07
CA ALA A 269 -13.08 -0.63 -23.46
C ALA A 269 -12.65 -1.73 -24.45
N ALA A 270 -11.46 -2.31 -24.28
CA ALA A 270 -10.94 -3.37 -25.16
C ALA A 270 -11.83 -4.63 -25.16
N SER A 271 -12.36 -5.02 -24.00
CA SER A 271 -13.30 -6.14 -23.92
C SER A 271 -14.64 -5.84 -24.58
N ARG A 272 -15.15 -4.61 -24.50
CA ARG A 272 -16.34 -4.16 -25.25
C ARG A 272 -16.09 -4.13 -26.74
N GLU A 273 -14.96 -3.59 -27.18
CA GLU A 273 -14.56 -3.60 -28.60
C GLU A 273 -14.46 -5.03 -29.13
N LYS A 274 -13.82 -5.93 -28.38
CA LYS A 274 -13.75 -7.35 -28.73
C LYS A 274 -15.14 -7.97 -28.80
N ALA A 275 -16.02 -7.70 -27.83
CA ALA A 275 -17.40 -8.20 -27.85
C ALA A 275 -18.20 -7.68 -29.07
N VAL A 276 -18.01 -6.42 -29.47
CA VAL A 276 -18.63 -5.84 -30.67
C VAL A 276 -18.06 -6.50 -31.94
N VAL A 277 -16.75 -6.66 -32.05
CA VAL A 277 -16.10 -7.33 -33.19
C VAL A 277 -16.53 -8.79 -33.29
N ASP A 278 -16.59 -9.51 -32.18
CA ASP A 278 -17.04 -10.90 -32.13
C ASP A 278 -18.53 -11.00 -32.50
N ASN A 279 -19.37 -10.03 -32.10
CA ASN A 279 -20.76 -9.94 -32.54
C ASN A 279 -20.87 -9.72 -34.06
N ILE A 280 -20.05 -8.83 -34.63
CA ILE A 280 -20.01 -8.56 -36.07
C ILE A 280 -19.52 -9.80 -36.83
N LYS A 281 -18.45 -10.46 -36.36
CA LYS A 281 -17.96 -11.72 -36.95
C LYS A 281 -19.01 -12.82 -36.88
N ALA A 282 -19.69 -12.97 -35.74
CA ALA A 282 -20.78 -13.94 -35.59
C ALA A 282 -21.98 -13.64 -36.50
N LYS A 283 -22.33 -12.37 -36.70
CA LYS A 283 -23.34 -11.95 -37.69
C LYS A 283 -22.88 -12.18 -39.13
N GLY A 284 -21.59 -12.00 -39.44
CA GLY A 284 -21.00 -12.21 -40.77
C GLY A 284 -20.72 -13.68 -41.12
N GLN A 285 -20.55 -14.55 -40.13
CA GLN A 285 -20.39 -16.00 -40.28
C GLN A 285 -21.73 -16.75 -40.34
N ARG A 286 -22.87 -16.04 -40.29
CA ARG A 286 -24.16 -16.64 -40.60
C ARG A 286 -24.12 -17.13 -42.06
N PRO A 287 -24.34 -18.42 -42.33
CA PRO A 287 -24.49 -18.90 -43.70
C PRO A 287 -25.57 -18.07 -44.39
N GLN A 288 -25.30 -17.56 -45.59
CA GLN A 288 -26.37 -17.07 -46.44
C GLN A 288 -27.24 -18.28 -46.80
N GLU A 289 -28.35 -18.45 -46.07
CA GLU A 289 -29.45 -19.24 -46.58
C GLU A 289 -29.99 -18.51 -47.80
N ALA A 290 -29.56 -18.96 -48.98
CA ALA A 290 -30.36 -18.85 -50.19
C ALA A 290 -31.62 -19.73 -49.98
N GLY A 291 -32.56 -19.19 -49.21
CA GLY A 291 -33.86 -19.76 -48.91
C GLY A 291 -34.76 -18.58 -48.54
N LEU A 292 -35.60 -18.17 -49.48
CA LEU A 292 -36.56 -17.08 -49.32
C LEU A 292 -37.24 -17.11 -47.94
N SER A 293 -37.13 -16.03 -47.17
CA SER A 293 -38.28 -15.16 -46.90
C SER A 293 -37.93 -14.02 -45.94
N SER A 294 -38.16 -12.82 -46.46
CA SER A 294 -38.58 -11.62 -45.74
C SER A 294 -37.71 -11.16 -44.57
N GLN A 295 -37.03 -10.05 -44.83
CA GLN A 295 -36.88 -8.99 -43.84
C GLN A 295 -38.15 -8.89 -42.98
N ASN A 296 -38.01 -8.79 -41.65
CA ASN A 296 -38.94 -7.97 -40.88
C ASN A 296 -38.63 -6.50 -41.21
N GLY A 297 -38.81 -6.13 -42.49
CA GLY A 297 -39.00 -4.77 -42.91
C GLY A 297 -40.44 -4.44 -42.57
N VAL A 298 -40.66 -3.35 -41.85
CA VAL A 298 -42.00 -2.80 -41.65
C VAL A 298 -42.63 -2.64 -43.03
N ILE A 299 -43.65 -3.45 -43.34
CA ILE A 299 -44.39 -3.34 -44.60
C ILE A 299 -45.27 -2.11 -44.46
N VAL A 300 -44.77 -0.97 -44.96
CA VAL A 300 -45.54 0.27 -45.03
C VAL A 300 -46.43 0.18 -46.28
N LYS A 301 -47.69 -0.18 -46.08
CA LYS A 301 -48.72 -0.09 -47.13
C LYS A 301 -49.20 1.37 -47.18
N SER A 302 -48.60 2.16 -48.08
CA SER A 302 -48.95 3.57 -48.27
C SER A 302 -50.06 3.81 -49.30
N ASP A 303 -50.48 2.78 -50.04
CA ASP A 303 -51.52 2.91 -51.07
C ASP A 303 -52.85 2.29 -50.58
N VAL A 304 -53.92 3.08 -50.63
CA VAL A 304 -55.28 2.66 -50.20
C VAL A 304 -55.79 1.47 -51.01
N SER A 305 -55.36 1.34 -52.27
CA SER A 305 -55.77 0.23 -53.15
C SER A 305 -55.19 -1.13 -52.75
N GLN A 306 -54.21 -1.16 -51.84
CA GLN A 306 -53.53 -2.36 -51.37
C GLN A 306 -53.99 -2.80 -49.97
N LEU A 307 -54.97 -2.11 -49.38
CA LEU A 307 -55.57 -2.47 -48.10
C LEU A 307 -56.53 -3.64 -48.29
N THR A 308 -56.40 -4.67 -47.46
CA THR A 308 -57.39 -5.74 -47.35
C THR A 308 -58.53 -5.32 -46.43
N ASP A 309 -59.66 -6.01 -46.47
CA ASP A 309 -60.80 -5.75 -45.57
C ASP A 309 -60.38 -5.84 -44.09
N GLU A 310 -59.46 -6.76 -43.77
CA GLU A 310 -58.88 -6.93 -42.43
C GLU A 310 -58.00 -5.74 -42.02
N ASP A 311 -57.22 -5.18 -42.95
CA ASP A 311 -56.44 -3.96 -42.71
C ASP A 311 -57.37 -2.76 -42.47
N MET A 312 -58.50 -2.70 -43.18
CA MET A 312 -59.50 -1.65 -43.01
C MET A 312 -60.18 -1.72 -41.63
N ASP A 313 -60.55 -2.91 -41.16
CA ASP A 313 -61.13 -3.09 -39.82
C ASP A 313 -60.15 -2.65 -38.72
N GLU A 314 -58.86 -2.95 -38.90
CA GLU A 314 -57.80 -2.54 -37.99
C GLU A 314 -57.57 -1.02 -38.00
N ILE A 315 -57.58 -0.39 -39.18
CA ILE A 315 -57.54 1.07 -39.33
C ILE A 315 -58.74 1.71 -38.65
N ILE A 316 -59.96 1.19 -38.86
CA ILE A 316 -61.19 1.69 -38.23
C ILE A 316 -61.10 1.59 -36.70
N ARG A 317 -60.59 0.46 -36.18
CA ARG A 317 -60.40 0.26 -34.75
C ARG A 317 -59.45 1.30 -34.15
N ARG A 318 -58.34 1.60 -34.84
CA ARG A 318 -57.34 2.59 -34.40
C ARG A 318 -57.84 4.03 -34.51
N VAL A 319 -58.56 4.36 -35.57
CA VAL A 319 -59.21 5.66 -35.73
C VAL A 319 -60.27 5.88 -34.65
N ARG A 320 -61.04 4.85 -34.28
CA ARG A 320 -61.96 4.89 -33.13
C ARG A 320 -61.26 5.08 -31.79
N ALA A 321 -60.01 4.59 -31.66
CA ALA A 321 -59.16 4.84 -30.50
C ALA A 321 -58.50 6.24 -30.50
N GLY A 322 -58.76 7.06 -31.54
CA GLY A 322 -58.29 8.43 -31.64
C GLY A 322 -56.98 8.59 -32.43
N GLU A 323 -56.44 7.53 -33.03
CA GLU A 323 -55.25 7.64 -33.89
C GLU A 323 -55.61 8.22 -35.26
N ARG A 324 -54.78 9.14 -35.76
CA ARG A 324 -54.95 9.75 -37.09
C ARG A 324 -54.01 9.04 -38.08
N ILE A 325 -54.58 8.27 -39.00
CA ILE A 325 -53.83 7.55 -40.03
C ILE A 325 -53.94 8.31 -41.35
N SER A 326 -52.81 8.59 -41.99
CA SER A 326 -52.70 9.21 -43.31
C SER A 326 -51.94 8.30 -44.25
N PHE A 327 -52.40 8.20 -45.49
CA PHE A 327 -51.79 7.46 -46.59
C PHE A 327 -51.12 8.44 -47.56
#